data_AF-A0A9E4LM15-F1
#
_entry.id   AF-A0A9E4LM15-F1
#
_cell.length_a   1.000
_cell.length_b   1.000
_cell.length_c   1.000
_cell.angle_alpha   90.00
_cell.angle_beta   90.00
_cell.angle_gamma   90.00
#
_symmetry.space_group_name_H-M   'P 1'
#
loop_
_entity.id
_entity.type
_entity.pdbx_description
1 polymer ?
#
loop_
_entity_poly.entity_id
_entity_poly.type
_entity_poly.pdbx_seq_one_letter_code
_entity_poly.pdbx_strand_id
1 'polypeptide(L)' 'MPEYQGMGIGRECMMILIEQARQCNLPIGLRVLKVNPRALTFYQRLGFVCTGETEAHVLMEREL' A
#
# COMPACT_ATOMS: atom_id res chain seq x y z
N MET A 1 14.12 -9.42 5.73
CA MET A 1 15.29 -9.63 4.86
C MET A 1 15.22 -8.66 3.68
N PRO A 2 16.14 -7.67 3.61
CA PRO A 2 16.26 -6.73 2.49
C PRO A 2 16.57 -7.41 1.14
N GLU A 3 17.19 -8.60 1.15
CA GLU A 3 17.58 -9.32 -0.07
C GLU A 3 16.42 -9.71 -0.99
N TYR A 4 15.18 -9.76 -0.49
CA TYR A 4 13.99 -10.06 -1.29
C TYR A 4 13.27 -8.82 -1.84
N GLN A 5 13.80 -7.62 -1.59
CA GLN A 5 13.20 -6.38 -2.09
C GLN A 5 13.47 -6.19 -3.59
N GLY A 6 12.50 -5.61 -4.31
CA GLY A 6 12.65 -5.33 -5.74
C GLY A 6 12.39 -6.51 -6.66
N MET A 7 12.10 -7.70 -6.12
CA MET A 7 11.78 -8.91 -6.88
C MET A 7 10.29 -9.09 -7.20
N GLY A 8 9.47 -8.04 -7.04
CA GLY A 8 8.03 -8.11 -7.30
C GLY A 8 7.19 -8.81 -6.23
N ILE A 9 7.78 -9.49 -5.23
CA ILE A 9 7.07 -10.23 -4.19
C ILE A 9 6.01 -9.36 -3.47
N GLY A 10 6.39 -8.15 -3.06
CA GLY A 10 5.45 -7.24 -2.41
C GLY A 10 4.25 -6.88 -3.30
N ARG A 11 4.46 -6.77 -4.62
CA ARG A 11 3.39 -6.51 -5.58
C ARG A 11 2.46 -7.72 -5.66
N GLU A 12 2.99 -8.93 -5.80
CA GLU A 12 2.18 -10.16 -5.88
C GLU A 12 1.32 -10.35 -4.61
N CYS A 13 1.91 -10.16 -3.43
CA CYS A 13 1.16 -10.19 -2.17
C CYS A 13 0.03 -9.15 -2.14
N MET A 14 0.30 -7.93 -2.60
CA MET A 14 -0.71 -6.87 -2.58
C MET A 14 -1.81 -7.11 -3.63
N MET A 15 -1.48 -7.67 -4.80
CA MET A 15 -2.47 -8.01 -5.82
C MET A 15 -3.47 -9.05 -5.32
N ILE A 16 -3.00 -10.05 -4.56
CA ILE A 16 -3.87 -11.04 -3.90
C ILE A 16 -4.83 -10.35 -2.92
N LEU A 17 -4.31 -9.45 -2.07
CA LEU A 17 -5.12 -8.70 -1.11
C LEU A 17 -6.15 -7.80 -1.81
N ILE A 18 -5.74 -7.10 -2.87
CA ILE A 18 -6.60 -6.21 -3.66
C ILE A 18 -7.74 -7.00 -4.31
N GLU A 19 -7.45 -8.15 -4.89
CA GLU A 19 -8.48 -8.97 -5.52
C GLU A 19 -9.49 -9.51 -4.49
N GLN A 20 -9.02 -9.90 -3.30
CA GLN A 20 -9.91 -10.31 -2.21
C GLN A 20 -10.78 -9.15 -1.71
N ALA A 21 -10.20 -7.97 -1.53
CA ALA A 21 -10.94 -6.77 -1.12
C ALA A 21 -12.01 -6.39 -2.15
N ARG A 22 -11.68 -6.50 -3.45
CA ARG A 22 -12.60 -6.31 -4.57
C ARG A 22 -13.79 -7.28 -4.53
N GLN A 23 -13.52 -8.56 -4.28
CA GLN A 23 -14.57 -9.59 -4.16
C GLN A 23 -15.49 -9.35 -2.95
N CYS A 24 -14.95 -8.82 -1.86
CA CYS A 24 -15.69 -8.49 -0.65
C CYS A 24 -16.35 -7.10 -0.70
N ASN A 25 -16.11 -6.30 -1.74
CA ASN A 25 -16.57 -4.92 -1.85
C ASN A 25 -16.15 -4.05 -0.64
N LEU A 26 -14.89 -4.22 -0.19
CA LEU A 26 -14.28 -3.47 0.90
C LEU A 26 -13.09 -2.60 0.42
N PRO A 27 -12.94 -1.37 0.92
CA PRO A 27 -11.75 -0.55 0.67
C PRO A 27 -10.55 -1.08 1.47
N ILE A 28 -9.34 -0.66 1.07
CA ILE A 28 -8.09 -1.00 1.76
C ILE A 28 -7.43 0.26 2.30
N GLY A 29 -7.32 0.35 3.63
CA GLY A 29 -6.60 1.43 4.32
C GLY A 29 -5.26 0.98 4.88
N LEU A 30 -4.22 1.80 4.75
CA LEU A 30 -2.91 1.57 5.33
C LEU A 30 -2.24 2.86 5.83
N ARG A 31 -1.16 2.69 6.60
CA ARG A 31 -0.34 3.81 7.10
C ARG A 31 1.12 3.57 6.75
N VAL A 32 1.78 4.59 6.23
CA VAL A 32 3.19 4.55 5.84
C VAL A 32 3.98 5.52 6.72
N LEU A 33 5.06 5.06 7.35
CA LEU A 33 5.97 5.96 8.06
C LEU A 33 6.58 6.98 7.10
N LYS A 34 6.59 8.27 7.48
CA LYS A 34 7.14 9.37 6.65
C LYS A 34 8.62 9.18 6.30
N VAL A 35 9.37 8.48 7.15
CA VAL A 35 10.78 8.11 6.91
C VAL A 35 10.97 7.01 5.86
N ASN A 36 9.88 6.46 5.30
CA ASN A 36 9.93 5.41 4.28
C ASN A 36 9.27 5.86 2.96
N PRO A 37 9.91 6.79 2.22
CA PRO A 37 9.37 7.29 0.95
C PRO A 37 9.24 6.19 -0.12
N ARG A 38 10.08 5.14 -0.05
CA ARG A 38 10.00 4.01 -0.98
C ARG A 38 8.69 3.24 -0.85
N ALA A 39 8.20 3.04 0.38
CA ALA A 39 6.91 2.40 0.62
C ALA A 39 5.76 3.26 0.09
N LEU A 40 5.82 4.59 0.27
CA LEU A 40 4.81 5.51 -0.25
C LEU A 40 4.68 5.38 -1.77
N THR A 41 5.80 5.47 -2.49
CA THR A 41 5.81 5.30 -3.97
C THR A 41 5.33 3.91 -4.40
N PHE A 42 5.67 2.87 -3.64
CA PHE A 42 5.21 1.51 -3.92
C PHE A 42 3.67 1.42 -3.87
N TYR A 43 3.03 1.95 -2.82
CA TYR A 43 1.57 1.93 -2.70
C TYR A 43 0.87 2.84 -3.70
N GLN A 44 1.43 4.02 -4.00
CA GLN A 44 0.90 4.91 -5.04
C GLN A 44 0.84 4.22 -6.42
N ARG A 45 1.88 3.46 -6.79
CA ARG A 45 1.90 2.66 -8.03
C ARG A 45 0.85 1.55 -8.06
N LEU A 46 0.39 1.13 -6.88
CA LEU A 46 -0.68 0.16 -6.71
C LEU A 46 -2.04 0.83 -6.54
N GLY A 47 -2.19 2.12 -6.90
CA GLY A 47 -3.48 2.80 -6.91
C GLY A 47 -3.99 3.27 -5.54
N PHE A 48 -3.15 3.24 -4.51
CA PHE A 48 -3.49 3.88 -3.24
C PHE A 48 -3.31 5.40 -3.36
N VAL A 49 -4.23 6.16 -2.77
CA VAL A 49 -4.21 7.62 -2.68
C VAL A 49 -4.00 8.06 -1.25
N CYS A 50 -3.35 9.21 -1.04
CA CYS A 50 -3.18 9.77 0.30
C CYS A 50 -4.52 10.36 0.78
N THR A 51 -5.01 9.90 1.94
CA THR A 51 -6.26 10.38 2.56
C THR A 51 -6.01 11.25 3.78
N GLY A 52 -4.77 11.35 4.24
CA GLY A 52 -4.38 12.23 5.32
C GLY A 52 -2.97 11.94 5.80
N GLU A 53 -2.56 12.66 6.85
CA GLU A 53 -1.27 12.45 7.51
C GLU A 53 -1.41 12.63 9.02
N THR A 54 -0.53 11.95 9.76
CA THR A 54 -0.28 12.21 11.17
C THR A 54 1.14 12.77 11.33
N GLU A 55 1.58 13.00 12.56
CA GLU A 55 2.95 13.42 12.84
C GLU A 55 3.98 12.46 12.21
N ALA A 56 3.76 11.15 12.33
CA ALA A 56 4.73 10.14 11.90
C ALA A 56 4.34 9.40 10.60
N HIS A 57 3.08 9.48 10.17
CA HIS A 57 2.57 8.63 9.08
C HIS A 57 1.85 9.40 7.97
N VAL A 58 1.87 8.83 6.77
CA VAL A 58 0.93 9.11 5.69
C VAL A 58 -0.16 8.04 5.72
N LEU A 59 -1.42 8.46 5.73
CA LEU A 59 -2.58 7.57 5.61
C LEU A 59 -2.90 7.42 4.13
N MET A 60 -3.10 6.18 3.70
CA MET A 60 -3.44 5.90 2.31
C MET A 60 -4.62 4.93 2.22
N GLU A 61 -5.40 5.10 1.17
CA GLU A 61 -6.57 4.27 0.90
C GLU A 61 -6.63 3.90 -0.58
N ARG A 62 -7.16 2.72 -0.86
CA ARG A 62 -7.53 2.29 -2.20
C ARG A 62 -9.01 1.88 -2.19
N GLU A 63 -9.79 2.58 -3.00
CA GLU A 63 -11.16 2.22 -3.34
C GLU A 63 -11.19 1.01 -4.29
N LEU A 64 -12.38 0.42 -4.43
CA LEU A 64 -12.64 -0.81 -5.20
C LEU A 64 -12.35 -0.70 -6.70
#